data_AF-A0A6M0A770-F1
#
_entry.id   AF-A0A6M0A770-F1
#
_cell.length_a   1.000
_cell.length_b   1.000
_cell.length_c   1.000
_cell.angle_alpha   90.00
_cell.angle_beta   90.00
_cell.angle_gamma   90.00
#
_symmetry.space_group_name_H-M   'P 1'
#
loop_
_entity.id
_entity.type
_entity.pdbx_description
1 polymer ?
#
loop_
_entity_poly.entity_id
_entity_poly.type
_entity_poly.pdbx_seq_one_letter_code
_entity_poly.pdbx_strand_id
1 'polypeptide(L)'
;MGKFSRTELVSLWGARSLSVIFGVVSILFFGFTYIFGIDLTRGARYSFVYFPAVIILVAAILAQNFNRQFVQSKFLNVSICKTTGKKAVILIWLMAFLSGLTVVSNLGYQKYYRPDLLVSIIEKKSDKPIVIATTHYTHVETGEFMGIAWSMRKVFQKKLQHQCRKESICQENFRVDRSMSFAPVKFILLHQGVDSKNQVNSLQKIINRLEYPFDLWLVNFASDFNIAVENCQVDKGAFPLIDGYKYQLYHCNLSGG
;
A
#
# COMPACT_ATOMS: atom_id res chain seq x y z
N MET A 1 55.34 9.62 23.83
CA MET A 1 54.05 10.29 23.52
C MET A 1 53.94 10.45 22.01
N GLY A 2 53.19 9.58 21.33
CA GLY A 2 53.03 9.63 19.87
C GLY A 2 52.16 10.82 19.46
N LYS A 3 52.68 11.70 18.60
CA LYS A 3 51.90 12.79 17.98
C LYS A 3 50.92 12.17 16.97
N PHE A 4 49.64 12.16 17.31
CA PHE A 4 48.56 11.82 16.37
C PHE A 4 48.54 12.83 15.21
N SER A 5 48.48 12.34 13.97
CA SER A 5 48.34 13.19 12.78
C SER A 5 46.98 13.91 12.80
N ARG A 6 46.94 15.13 12.24
CA ARG A 6 45.71 15.96 12.15
C ARG A 6 44.57 15.22 11.43
N THR A 7 44.90 14.35 10.46
CA THR A 7 43.94 13.50 9.74
C THR A 7 43.35 12.40 10.62
N GLU A 8 44.14 11.80 11.50
CA GLU A 8 43.65 10.77 12.43
C GLU A 8 42.76 11.36 13.51
N LEU A 9 43.05 12.58 13.96
CA LEU A 9 42.18 13.33 14.87
C LEU A 9 40.83 13.65 14.21
N VAL A 10 40.81 14.16 12.98
CA VAL A 10 39.55 14.46 12.27
C VAL A 10 38.70 13.20 12.07
N SER A 11 39.34 12.07 11.74
CA SER A 11 38.69 10.75 11.64
C SER A 11 38.08 10.29 12.97
N LEU A 12 38.83 10.40 14.07
CA LEU A 12 38.40 9.98 15.40
C LEU A 12 37.24 10.84 15.93
N TRP A 13 37.31 12.15 15.71
CA TRP A 13 36.26 13.09 16.09
C TRP A 13 35.00 12.91 15.24
N GLY A 14 35.16 12.64 13.94
CA GLY A 14 34.04 12.29 13.06
C GLY A 14 33.32 11.03 13.52
N ALA A 15 34.06 9.94 13.79
CA ALA A 15 33.50 8.68 14.23
C ALA A 15 32.80 8.77 15.60
N ARG A 16 33.38 9.52 16.55
CA ARG A 16 32.79 9.72 17.89
C ARG A 16 31.52 10.55 17.84
N SER A 17 31.53 11.66 17.10
CA SER A 17 30.36 12.53 16.96
C SER A 17 29.20 11.82 16.29
N LEU A 18 29.47 11.01 15.25
CA LEU A 18 28.44 10.21 14.58
C LEU A 18 27.81 9.20 15.54
N SER A 19 28.64 8.46 16.29
CA SER A 19 28.18 7.45 17.25
C SER A 19 27.30 8.06 18.34
N VAL A 20 27.66 9.24 18.86
CA VAL A 20 26.86 9.96 19.86
C VAL A 20 25.51 10.39 19.30
N ILE A 21 25.48 10.99 18.10
CA ILE A 21 24.22 11.40 17.46
C ILE A 21 23.30 10.18 17.27
N PHE A 22 23.85 9.06 16.78
CA PHE A 22 23.08 7.83 16.59
C PHE A 22 22.60 7.21 17.90
N GLY A 23 23.41 7.22 18.95
CA GLY A 23 23.03 6.74 20.28
C GLY A 23 21.86 7.55 20.85
N VAL A 24 21.95 8.88 20.79
CA VAL A 24 20.89 9.78 21.26
C VAL A 24 19.59 9.57 20.47
N VAL A 25 19.69 9.49 19.15
CA VAL A 25 18.54 9.30 18.25
C VAL A 25 17.87 7.93 18.49
N SER A 26 18.65 6.88 18.73
CA SER A 26 18.13 5.54 19.06
C SER A 26 17.47 5.50 20.44
N ILE A 27 18.06 6.16 21.44
CA ILE A 27 17.50 6.26 22.80
C ILE A 27 16.17 7.02 22.77
N LEU A 28 16.08 8.13 22.03
CA LEU A 28 14.84 8.87 21.89
C LEU A 28 13.75 8.00 21.23
N PHE A 29 14.09 7.30 20.14
CA PHE A 29 13.15 6.42 19.45
C PHE A 29 12.61 5.32 20.36
N PHE A 30 13.49 4.58 21.04
CA PHE A 30 13.08 3.51 21.95
C PHE A 30 12.41 4.04 23.22
N GLY A 31 12.80 5.23 23.68
CA GLY A 31 12.14 5.93 24.77
C GLY A 31 10.68 6.23 24.43
N PHE A 32 10.41 6.81 23.26
CA PHE A 32 9.05 7.06 22.79
C PHE A 32 8.22 5.77 22.65
N THR A 33 8.82 4.67 22.20
CA THR A 33 8.09 3.41 22.02
C THR A 33 7.78 2.71 23.33
N TYR A 34 8.76 2.58 24.22
CA TYR A 34 8.62 1.77 25.43
C TYR A 34 8.15 2.55 26.65
N ILE A 35 8.45 3.85 26.75
CA ILE A 35 8.04 4.68 27.90
C ILE A 35 6.66 5.28 27.64
N PHE A 36 6.40 5.80 26.43
CA PHE A 36 5.14 6.47 26.11
C PHE A 36 4.12 5.57 25.43
N GLY A 37 4.46 4.31 25.14
CA GLY A 37 3.57 3.36 24.47
C GLY A 37 3.19 3.74 23.03
N ILE A 38 3.94 4.67 22.42
CA ILE A 38 3.70 5.11 21.04
C ILE A 38 4.38 4.11 20.12
N ASP A 39 3.60 3.27 19.45
CA ASP A 39 4.10 2.11 18.70
C ASP A 39 4.73 2.50 17.34
N LEU A 40 5.84 3.26 17.35
CA LEU A 40 6.61 3.63 16.16
C LEU A 40 7.31 2.43 15.50
N THR A 41 7.52 1.34 16.23
CA THR A 41 8.17 0.12 15.74
C THR A 41 7.31 -0.73 14.78
N ARG A 42 6.00 -0.49 14.75
CA ARG A 42 5.04 -1.33 14.00
C ARG A 42 5.15 -1.27 12.48
N GLY A 43 5.78 -0.24 11.93
CA GLY A 43 6.01 -0.12 10.50
C GLY A 43 7.50 -0.18 10.18
N ALA A 44 7.92 -1.12 9.32
CA ALA A 44 9.29 -1.11 8.76
C ALA A 44 9.66 0.25 8.15
N ARG A 45 8.65 0.98 7.67
CA ARG A 45 8.70 2.38 7.20
C ARG A 45 9.09 3.42 8.25
N TYR A 46 9.17 3.10 9.54
CA TYR A 46 9.61 4.02 10.59
C TYR A 46 11.04 3.74 11.06
N SER A 47 11.70 2.74 10.46
CA SER A 47 13.10 2.37 10.74
C SER A 47 14.12 3.41 10.29
N PHE A 48 13.72 4.48 9.60
CA PHE A 48 14.59 5.54 9.07
C PHE A 48 15.54 6.14 10.11
N VAL A 49 15.17 6.05 11.38
CA VAL A 49 15.89 6.61 12.52
C VAL A 49 17.20 5.86 12.79
N TYR A 50 17.20 4.53 12.71
CA TYR A 50 18.40 3.70 12.97
C TYR A 50 18.99 3.06 11.71
N PHE A 51 18.24 2.98 10.61
CA PHE A 51 18.70 2.37 9.36
C PHE A 51 19.99 2.98 8.81
N PRO A 52 20.20 4.33 8.83
CA PRO A 52 21.47 4.92 8.42
C PRO A 52 22.65 4.46 9.30
N ALA A 53 22.43 4.28 10.60
CA ALA A 53 23.44 3.78 11.53
C ALA A 53 23.89 2.36 11.16
N VAL A 54 22.90 1.50 10.90
CA VAL A 54 23.13 0.10 10.49
C VAL A 54 23.88 0.06 9.16
N ILE A 55 23.50 0.87 8.17
CA ILE A 55 24.19 0.95 6.88
C ILE A 55 25.66 1.37 7.06
N ILE A 56 25.93 2.40 7.88
CA ILE A 56 27.30 2.88 8.14
C ILE A 56 28.13 1.82 8.86
N LEU A 57 27.55 1.14 9.86
CA LEU A 57 28.21 0.05 10.57
C LEU A 57 28.58 -1.09 9.61
N VAL A 58 27.64 -1.52 8.78
CA VAL A 58 27.88 -2.56 7.76
C VAL A 58 28.95 -2.11 6.77
N ALA A 59 28.93 -0.86 6.32
CA ALA A 59 29.94 -0.30 5.44
C ALA A 59 31.34 -0.29 6.08
N ALA A 60 31.46 0.08 7.36
CA ALA A 60 32.73 0.07 8.09
C ALA A 60 33.30 -1.35 8.24
N ILE A 61 32.45 -2.33 8.55
CA ILE A 61 32.83 -3.75 8.64
C ILE A 61 33.31 -4.27 7.29
N LEU A 62 32.60 -3.96 6.21
CA LEU A 62 32.99 -4.35 4.84
C LEU A 62 34.31 -3.69 4.42
N ALA A 63 34.51 -2.41 4.74
CA ALA A 63 35.74 -1.68 4.44
C ALA A 63 36.96 -2.30 5.14
N GLN A 64 36.83 -2.67 6.42
CA GLN A 64 37.90 -3.31 7.18
C GLN A 64 38.29 -4.70 6.62
N ASN A 65 37.31 -5.42 6.05
CA ASN A 65 37.52 -6.75 5.50
C ASN A 65 37.97 -6.75 4.03
N PHE A 66 37.85 -5.62 3.32
CA PHE A 66 38.13 -5.53 1.88
C PHE A 66 39.55 -5.94 1.49
N ASN A 67 40.55 -5.53 2.29
CA ASN A 67 41.97 -5.82 2.03
C ASN A 67 42.48 -7.12 2.69
N ARG A 68 41.63 -7.89 3.37
CA ARG A 68 42.07 -9.16 3.96
C ARG A 68 42.22 -10.24 2.90
N GLN A 69 43.39 -10.88 2.87
CA GLN A 69 43.69 -11.99 1.95
C GLN A 69 42.78 -13.21 2.20
N PHE A 70 42.43 -13.48 3.45
CA PHE A 70 41.51 -14.56 3.83
C PHE A 70 40.47 -14.06 4.83
N VAL A 71 39.19 -14.31 4.53
CA VAL A 71 38.06 -14.10 5.45
C VAL A 71 37.43 -15.48 5.67
N GLN A 72 37.45 -15.96 6.91
CA GLN A 72 36.80 -17.20 7.29
C GLN A 72 35.59 -16.86 8.16
N SER A 73 34.40 -17.34 7.79
CA SER A 73 33.22 -17.17 8.63
C SER A 73 33.36 -18.01 9.90
N LYS A 74 33.45 -17.36 11.06
CA LYS A 74 33.37 -18.05 12.36
C LYS A 74 31.96 -18.57 12.67
N PHE A 75 30.92 -17.91 12.14
CA PHE A 75 29.52 -18.14 12.52
C PHE A 75 28.88 -19.34 11.82
N LEU A 76 29.26 -19.59 10.57
CA LEU A 76 28.87 -20.77 9.81
C LEU A 76 30.12 -21.63 9.67
N ASN A 77 30.16 -22.79 10.35
CA ASN A 77 31.24 -23.77 10.28
C ASN A 77 31.24 -24.51 8.93
N VAL A 78 31.26 -23.74 7.85
CA VAL A 78 31.15 -24.21 6.47
C VAL A 78 32.53 -24.09 5.84
N SER A 79 33.22 -25.22 5.72
CA SER A 79 34.58 -25.35 5.19
C SER A 79 34.74 -24.98 3.69
N ILE A 80 33.69 -24.47 3.05
CA ILE A 80 33.55 -24.39 1.58
C ILE A 80 33.90 -23.01 0.99
N CYS A 81 34.09 -21.97 1.81
CA CYS A 81 34.35 -20.61 1.29
C CYS A 81 35.59 -19.95 1.91
N LYS A 82 36.79 -20.39 1.50
CA LYS A 82 37.99 -19.56 1.63
C LYS A 82 37.95 -18.50 0.52
N THR A 83 37.37 -17.35 0.83
CA THR A 83 37.18 -16.27 -0.15
C THR A 83 38.05 -15.07 0.22
N THR A 84 38.65 -14.42 -0.78
CA THR A 84 39.35 -13.15 -0.58
C THR A 84 38.36 -12.07 -0.15
N GLY A 85 38.78 -11.14 0.71
CA GLY A 85 37.93 -10.04 1.20
C GLY A 85 37.17 -9.30 0.08
N LYS A 86 37.86 -8.99 -1.03
CA LYS A 86 37.25 -8.37 -2.22
C LYS A 86 36.09 -9.17 -2.80
N LYS A 87 36.25 -10.49 -2.94
CA LYS A 87 35.21 -11.39 -3.49
C LYS A 87 34.02 -11.50 -2.53
N ALA A 88 34.28 -11.52 -1.22
CA ALA A 88 33.22 -11.54 -0.20
C ALA A 88 32.37 -10.25 -0.24
N VAL A 89 33.00 -9.08 -0.36
CA VAL A 89 32.27 -7.81 -0.50
C VAL A 89 31.40 -7.79 -1.75
N ILE A 90 31.93 -8.25 -2.90
CA ILE A 90 31.16 -8.35 -4.15
C ILE A 90 29.94 -9.27 -3.99
N LEU A 91 30.09 -10.43 -3.33
CA LEU A 91 28.98 -11.36 -3.10
C LEU A 91 27.88 -10.76 -2.21
N ILE A 92 28.26 -10.06 -1.14
CA ILE A 92 27.30 -9.38 -0.26
C ILE A 92 26.54 -8.30 -1.02
N TRP A 93 27.24 -7.54 -1.86
CA TRP A 93 26.62 -6.50 -2.68
C TRP A 93 25.63 -7.09 -3.70
N LEU A 94 25.99 -8.21 -4.32
CA LEU A 94 25.13 -8.93 -5.26
C LEU A 94 23.88 -9.50 -4.56
N MET A 95 24.03 -10.10 -3.37
CA MET A 95 22.91 -10.55 -2.56
C MET A 95 21.99 -9.40 -2.14
N ALA A 96 22.56 -8.27 -1.71
CA ALA A 96 21.80 -7.08 -1.34
C ALA A 96 21.04 -6.50 -2.54
N PHE A 97 21.66 -6.46 -3.72
CA PHE A 97 21.02 -6.00 -4.95
C PHE A 97 19.85 -6.91 -5.36
N LEU A 98 20.06 -8.23 -5.37
CA LEU A 98 18.99 -9.21 -5.64
C LEU A 98 17.85 -9.09 -4.64
N SER A 99 18.15 -8.93 -3.35
CA SER A 99 17.12 -8.69 -2.32
C SER A 99 16.38 -7.37 -2.51
N GLY A 100 17.06 -6.32 -2.99
CA GLY A 100 16.40 -5.05 -3.33
C GLY A 100 15.48 -5.21 -4.53
N LEU A 101 15.92 -5.95 -5.55
CA LEU A 101 15.15 -6.22 -6.76
C LEU A 101 13.89 -7.03 -6.44
N THR A 102 13.96 -8.05 -5.58
CA THR A 102 12.77 -8.81 -5.18
C THR A 102 11.73 -7.94 -4.46
N VAL A 103 12.17 -6.97 -3.65
CA VAL A 103 11.25 -6.02 -2.99
C VAL A 103 10.65 -5.03 -3.99
N VAL A 104 11.46 -4.41 -4.85
CA VAL A 104 11.00 -3.40 -5.83
C VAL A 104 10.10 -4.02 -6.90
N SER A 105 10.41 -5.24 -7.33
CA SER A 105 9.58 -6.01 -8.27
C SER A 105 8.32 -6.60 -7.63
N ASN A 106 8.00 -6.24 -6.38
CA ASN A 106 6.78 -6.67 -5.68
C ASN A 106 6.71 -8.20 -5.47
N LEU A 107 7.83 -8.91 -5.62
CA LEU A 107 7.97 -10.36 -5.39
C LEU A 107 8.05 -10.68 -3.90
N GLY A 108 8.65 -9.79 -3.10
CA GLY A 108 8.77 -9.95 -1.65
C GLY A 108 7.60 -9.37 -0.84
N TYR A 109 6.91 -8.36 -1.36
CA TYR A 109 5.76 -7.71 -0.72
C TYR A 109 4.68 -7.45 -1.75
N GLN A 110 3.89 -8.47 -2.10
CA GLN A 110 2.76 -8.24 -2.98
C GLN A 110 1.77 -7.29 -2.29
N LYS A 111 1.46 -6.16 -2.93
CA LYS A 111 0.41 -5.25 -2.47
C LYS A 111 -0.88 -6.03 -2.27
N TYR A 112 -1.35 -6.08 -1.02
CA TYR A 112 -2.51 -6.85 -0.61
C TYR A 112 -3.79 -6.41 -1.33
N TYR A 113 -3.95 -5.11 -1.59
CA TYR A 113 -5.11 -4.57 -2.29
C TYR A 113 -4.88 -4.43 -3.80
N ARG A 114 -5.70 -5.12 -4.60
CA ARG A 114 -5.70 -5.07 -6.08
C ARG A 114 -6.97 -4.42 -6.65
N PRO A 115 -7.11 -3.08 -6.55
CA PRO A 115 -8.31 -2.38 -7.03
C PRO A 115 -8.48 -2.45 -8.55
N ASP A 116 -7.42 -2.78 -9.28
CA ASP A 116 -7.44 -3.05 -10.72
C ASP A 116 -8.30 -4.27 -11.07
N LEU A 117 -8.19 -5.35 -10.29
CA LEU A 117 -8.98 -6.56 -10.48
C LEU A 117 -10.45 -6.32 -10.11
N LEU A 118 -10.68 -5.71 -8.94
CA LEU A 118 -12.04 -5.43 -8.46
C LEU A 118 -12.83 -4.55 -9.45
N VAL A 119 -12.22 -3.46 -9.92
CA VAL A 119 -12.87 -2.57 -10.89
C VAL A 119 -13.21 -3.28 -12.18
N SER A 120 -12.33 -4.16 -12.68
CA SER A 120 -12.62 -4.92 -13.89
C SER A 120 -13.81 -5.87 -13.75
N ILE A 121 -14.07 -6.37 -12.53
CA ILE A 121 -15.23 -7.22 -12.23
C ILE A 121 -16.48 -6.36 -12.10
N ILE A 122 -16.40 -5.25 -11.38
CA ILE A 122 -17.51 -4.30 -11.23
C ILE A 122 -18.00 -3.83 -12.60
N GLU A 123 -17.09 -3.45 -13.48
CA GLU A 123 -17.40 -2.96 -14.82
C GLU A 123 -18.04 -4.04 -15.72
N LYS A 124 -17.59 -5.30 -15.62
CA LYS A 124 -18.13 -6.40 -16.42
C LYS A 124 -19.49 -6.89 -15.95
N LYS A 125 -19.83 -6.65 -14.68
CA LYS A 125 -21.03 -7.18 -14.02
C LYS A 125 -22.10 -6.14 -13.76
N SER A 126 -21.76 -4.86 -13.91
CA SER A 126 -22.73 -3.77 -13.74
C SER A 126 -23.15 -3.23 -15.08
N ASP A 127 -24.43 -3.39 -15.39
CA ASP A 127 -25.05 -2.83 -16.59
C ASP A 127 -25.74 -1.48 -16.28
N LYS A 128 -25.91 -1.14 -15.00
CA LYS A 128 -26.61 0.06 -14.50
C LYS A 128 -25.63 1.05 -13.85
N PRO A 129 -26.07 2.28 -13.50
CA PRO A 129 -25.27 3.19 -12.69
C PRO A 129 -24.71 2.52 -11.44
N ILE A 130 -23.42 2.70 -11.19
CA ILE A 130 -22.70 1.98 -10.13
C ILE A 130 -22.72 2.80 -8.85
N VAL A 131 -23.11 2.18 -7.74
CA VAL A 131 -23.01 2.75 -6.40
C VAL A 131 -22.12 1.84 -5.58
N ILE A 132 -21.00 2.36 -5.07
CA ILE A 132 -20.08 1.58 -4.23
C ILE A 132 -20.22 2.08 -2.80
N ALA A 133 -20.46 1.18 -1.86
CA ALA A 133 -20.60 1.51 -0.45
C ALA A 133 -19.61 0.73 0.42
N THR A 134 -18.99 1.43 1.37
CA THR A 134 -18.12 0.84 2.38
C THR A 134 -18.32 1.49 3.74
N THR A 135 -17.85 0.82 4.78
CA THR A 135 -17.86 1.32 6.17
C THR A 135 -16.51 1.93 6.51
N HIS A 136 -16.52 3.01 7.30
CA HIS A 136 -15.34 3.75 7.69
C HIS A 136 -15.21 3.79 9.20
N TYR A 137 -14.16 3.13 9.70
CA TYR A 137 -13.71 3.27 11.08
C TYR A 137 -12.37 4.03 11.14
N THR A 138 -11.44 3.71 10.25
CA THR A 138 -10.11 4.31 10.22
C THR A 138 -9.80 4.96 8.86
N HIS A 139 -8.65 5.62 8.77
CA HIS A 139 -8.18 6.17 7.50
C HIS A 139 -7.78 5.11 6.47
N VAL A 140 -7.62 3.84 6.87
CA VAL A 140 -7.27 2.75 5.95
C VAL A 140 -8.39 2.52 4.95
N GLU A 141 -9.64 2.45 5.40
CA GLU A 141 -10.81 2.22 4.56
C GLU A 141 -11.01 3.38 3.57
N THR A 142 -10.78 4.63 4.01
CA THR A 142 -10.75 5.79 3.10
C THR A 142 -9.70 5.62 2.00
N GLY A 143 -8.49 5.17 2.36
CA GLY A 143 -7.41 4.92 1.41
C GLY A 143 -7.73 3.82 0.40
N GLU A 144 -8.33 2.71 0.86
CA GLU A 144 -8.83 1.64 -0.01
C GLU A 144 -9.88 2.17 -0.99
N PHE A 145 -10.85 2.92 -0.47
CA PHE A 145 -11.94 3.48 -1.25
C PHE A 145 -11.46 4.49 -2.30
N MET A 146 -10.51 5.36 -1.95
CA MET A 146 -9.83 6.23 -2.90
C MET A 146 -9.02 5.44 -3.94
N GLY A 147 -8.43 4.32 -3.55
CA GLY A 147 -7.73 3.41 -4.47
C GLY A 147 -8.63 2.83 -5.55
N ILE A 148 -9.84 2.40 -5.17
CA ILE A 148 -10.89 1.94 -6.10
C ILE A 148 -11.35 3.09 -7.00
N ALA A 149 -11.63 4.27 -6.41
CA ALA A 149 -12.04 5.44 -7.19
C ALA A 149 -10.97 5.86 -8.22
N TRP A 150 -9.71 5.75 -7.86
CA TRP A 150 -8.58 6.02 -8.76
C TRP A 150 -8.46 5.00 -9.90
N SER A 151 -8.62 3.70 -9.63
CA SER A 151 -8.58 2.69 -10.70
C SER A 151 -9.79 2.81 -11.62
N MET A 152 -10.98 3.07 -11.07
CA MET A 152 -12.19 3.42 -11.84
C MET A 152 -11.92 4.58 -12.79
N ARG A 153 -11.41 5.70 -12.26
CA ARG A 153 -11.08 6.89 -13.06
C ARG A 153 -10.13 6.55 -14.21
N LYS A 154 -9.09 5.75 -13.98
CA LYS A 154 -8.14 5.34 -15.03
C LYS A 154 -8.81 4.51 -16.13
N VAL A 155 -9.68 3.57 -15.75
CA VAL A 155 -10.42 2.75 -16.69
C VAL A 155 -11.35 3.61 -17.54
N PHE A 156 -12.12 4.50 -16.90
CA PHE A 156 -12.97 5.46 -17.62
C PHE A 156 -12.16 6.32 -18.58
N GLN A 157 -11.08 6.95 -18.10
CA GLN A 157 -10.18 7.79 -18.92
C GLN A 157 -9.69 7.06 -20.19
N LYS A 158 -9.29 5.79 -20.07
CA LYS A 158 -8.91 4.98 -21.23
C LYS A 158 -10.07 4.76 -22.19
N LYS A 159 -11.28 4.43 -21.68
CA LYS A 159 -12.46 4.24 -22.53
C LYS A 159 -12.79 5.49 -23.36
N LEU A 160 -12.74 6.69 -22.77
CA LEU A 160 -12.94 7.90 -23.56
C LEU A 160 -11.88 8.06 -24.61
N GLN A 161 -10.61 7.89 -24.25
CA GLN A 161 -9.54 8.08 -25.20
C GLN A 161 -9.69 7.15 -26.41
N HIS A 162 -10.19 5.92 -26.20
CA HIS A 162 -10.54 5.00 -27.27
C HIS A 162 -11.77 5.45 -28.07
N GLN A 163 -12.82 5.93 -27.41
CA GLN A 163 -14.04 6.39 -28.07
C GLN A 163 -13.79 7.65 -28.92
N CYS A 164 -13.10 8.65 -28.38
CA CYS A 164 -12.73 9.86 -29.09
C CYS A 164 -11.75 9.59 -30.25
N ARG A 165 -10.86 8.57 -30.13
CA ARG A 165 -10.01 8.13 -31.25
C ARG A 165 -10.85 7.55 -32.41
N LYS A 166 -11.91 6.81 -32.09
CA LYS A 166 -12.76 6.16 -33.09
C LYS A 166 -13.64 7.16 -33.86
N GLU A 167 -14.05 8.24 -33.21
CA GLU A 167 -14.89 9.29 -33.80
C GLU A 167 -14.09 10.42 -34.47
N SER A 168 -12.75 10.37 -34.50
CA SER A 168 -11.86 11.39 -35.09
C SER A 168 -12.04 12.84 -34.57
N ILE A 169 -12.83 13.02 -33.50
CA ILE A 169 -13.05 14.30 -32.82
C ILE A 169 -12.20 14.30 -31.55
N CYS A 170 -10.89 14.41 -31.71
CA CYS A 170 -10.00 14.84 -30.64
C CYS A 170 -9.34 16.11 -31.12
N GLN A 171 -9.85 17.28 -30.72
CA GLN A 171 -9.04 18.48 -30.78
C GLN A 171 -7.78 18.25 -29.92
N GLU A 172 -6.61 18.67 -30.42
CA GLU A 172 -5.31 18.55 -29.74
C GLU A 172 -5.28 19.13 -28.32
N ASN A 173 -6.28 19.94 -27.96
CA ASN A 173 -6.44 20.55 -26.64
C ASN A 173 -7.55 19.93 -25.79
N PHE A 174 -8.01 18.70 -26.09
CA PHE A 174 -8.97 17.97 -25.25
C PHE A 174 -8.32 17.60 -23.90
N ARG A 175 -8.25 18.58 -22.99
CA ARG A 175 -8.18 18.32 -21.56
C ARG A 175 -9.48 17.60 -21.25
N VAL A 176 -9.39 16.37 -20.75
CA VAL A 176 -10.53 15.67 -20.13
C VAL A 176 -11.01 16.58 -19.01
N ASP A 177 -11.96 17.44 -19.34
CA ASP A 177 -12.44 18.45 -18.41
C ASP A 177 -13.19 17.72 -17.31
N ARG A 178 -13.12 18.26 -16.09
CA ARG A 178 -13.62 17.60 -14.88
C ARG A 178 -15.15 17.36 -14.92
N SER A 179 -15.83 17.90 -15.94
CA SER A 179 -17.27 17.98 -16.14
C SER A 179 -17.86 16.96 -17.12
N MET A 180 -17.05 16.11 -17.78
CA MET A 180 -17.60 15.08 -18.66
C MET A 180 -18.19 13.94 -17.80
N SER A 181 -19.51 14.02 -17.59
CA SER A 181 -20.28 13.11 -16.73
C SER A 181 -20.28 11.69 -17.28
N PHE A 182 -19.37 10.86 -16.76
CA PHE A 182 -19.47 9.40 -16.87
C PHE A 182 -20.74 8.90 -16.17
N ALA A 183 -21.23 7.73 -16.56
CA ALA A 183 -22.25 7.01 -15.79
C ALA A 183 -21.92 7.15 -14.30
N PRO A 184 -22.80 7.77 -13.49
CA PRO A 184 -22.38 8.40 -12.24
C PRO A 184 -22.02 7.32 -11.23
N VAL A 185 -20.72 7.00 -11.14
CA VAL A 185 -20.22 6.15 -10.07
C VAL A 185 -20.32 6.95 -8.78
N LYS A 186 -21.24 6.55 -7.90
CA LYS A 186 -21.44 7.20 -6.60
C LYS A 186 -20.74 6.38 -5.53
N PHE A 187 -20.04 7.08 -4.65
CA PHE A 187 -19.27 6.49 -3.56
C PHE A 187 -19.95 6.86 -2.24
N ILE A 188 -20.35 5.86 -1.45
CA ILE A 188 -20.99 6.01 -0.15
C ILE A 188 -20.01 5.54 0.93
N LEU A 189 -19.65 6.43 1.83
CA LEU A 189 -18.82 6.14 2.98
C LEU A 189 -19.66 6.26 4.25
N LEU A 190 -19.92 5.13 4.92
CA LEU A 190 -20.73 5.09 6.13
C LEU A 190 -19.82 5.06 7.34
N HIS A 191 -19.98 6.02 8.25
CA HIS A 191 -19.22 5.98 9.51
C HIS A 191 -19.65 4.76 10.34
N GLN A 192 -18.66 3.95 10.75
CA GLN A 192 -18.88 2.77 11.56
C GLN A 192 -19.10 3.16 13.01
N GLY A 193 -20.35 3.18 13.44
CA GLY A 193 -20.73 3.20 14.86
C GLY A 193 -20.60 1.81 15.50
N VAL A 194 -20.78 1.74 16.82
CA VAL A 194 -20.64 0.52 17.65
C VAL A 194 -21.63 -0.61 17.25
N ASP A 195 -22.72 -0.30 16.53
CA ASP A 195 -23.80 -1.24 16.17
C ASP A 195 -23.96 -1.40 14.64
N SER A 196 -23.96 -2.65 14.16
CA SER A 196 -24.12 -3.04 12.76
C SER A 196 -25.51 -2.73 12.20
N LYS A 197 -26.56 -2.81 13.03
CA LYS A 197 -27.95 -2.50 12.60
C LYS A 197 -28.11 -1.03 12.21
N ASN A 198 -27.41 -0.14 12.90
CA ASN A 198 -27.43 1.29 12.60
C ASN A 198 -26.80 1.61 11.23
N GLN A 199 -25.84 0.81 10.78
CA GLN A 199 -25.18 0.99 9.48
C GLN A 199 -26.11 0.65 8.33
N VAL A 200 -26.83 -0.48 8.43
CA VAL A 200 -27.84 -0.90 7.44
C VAL A 200 -28.95 0.14 7.31
N ASN A 201 -29.49 0.62 8.44
CA ASN A 201 -30.53 1.65 8.44
C ASN A 201 -30.05 2.97 7.81
N SER A 202 -28.79 3.36 8.07
CA SER A 202 -28.20 4.57 7.48
C SER A 202 -27.97 4.40 5.98
N LEU A 203 -27.53 3.22 5.54
CA LEU A 203 -27.39 2.87 4.13
C LEU A 203 -28.75 2.94 3.43
N GLN A 204 -29.81 2.36 4.02
CA GLN A 204 -31.17 2.38 3.45
C GLN A 204 -31.69 3.81 3.28
N LYS A 205 -31.47 4.69 4.27
CA LYS A 205 -31.84 6.12 4.18
C LYS A 205 -31.16 6.84 3.02
N ILE A 206 -29.92 6.48 2.69
CA ILE A 206 -29.20 7.06 1.55
C ILE A 206 -29.72 6.46 0.24
N ILE A 207 -29.88 5.14 0.18
CA ILE A 207 -30.39 4.40 -0.98
C ILE A 207 -31.77 4.91 -1.43
N ASN A 208 -32.68 5.16 -0.48
CA ASN A 208 -34.02 5.67 -0.78
C ASN A 208 -34.03 7.08 -1.39
N ARG A 209 -32.90 7.81 -1.36
CA ARG A 209 -32.74 9.13 -1.98
C ARG A 209 -32.05 9.06 -3.35
N LEU A 210 -31.61 7.88 -3.76
CA LEU A 210 -30.95 7.69 -5.06
C LEU A 210 -31.98 7.43 -6.15
N GLU A 211 -31.65 7.87 -7.36
CA GLU A 211 -32.41 7.58 -8.57
C GLU A 211 -32.17 6.11 -8.98
N TYR A 212 -33.26 5.36 -9.14
CA TYR A 212 -33.25 3.98 -9.63
C TYR A 212 -33.35 3.94 -11.17
N PRO A 213 -32.88 2.86 -11.83
CA PRO A 213 -32.24 1.67 -11.27
C PRO A 213 -30.71 1.84 -11.16
N PHE A 214 -30.08 1.12 -10.23
CA PHE A 214 -28.62 1.14 -10.04
C PHE A 214 -28.09 -0.18 -9.48
N ASP A 215 -26.79 -0.41 -9.63
CA ASP A 215 -26.10 -1.57 -9.09
C ASP A 215 -25.29 -1.16 -7.85
N LEU A 216 -25.63 -1.73 -6.70
CA LEU A 216 -24.99 -1.48 -5.42
C LEU A 216 -23.91 -2.52 -5.16
N TRP A 217 -22.68 -2.05 -4.96
CA TRP A 217 -21.52 -2.84 -4.58
C TRP A 217 -21.15 -2.55 -3.14
N LEU A 218 -21.38 -3.52 -2.26
CA LEU A 218 -20.82 -3.49 -0.92
C LEU A 218 -19.38 -3.97 -0.99
N VAL A 219 -18.41 -3.18 -0.54
CA VAL A 219 -16.99 -3.53 -0.55
C VAL A 219 -16.40 -3.34 0.84
N ASN A 220 -15.77 -4.38 1.39
CA ASN A 220 -15.23 -4.43 2.75
C ASN A 220 -16.21 -3.87 3.80
N PHE A 221 -17.50 -4.14 3.59
CA PHE A 221 -18.56 -3.64 4.47
C PHE A 221 -18.53 -4.42 5.80
N ALA A 222 -18.57 -3.70 6.93
CA ALA A 222 -18.32 -4.28 8.24
C ALA A 222 -19.41 -5.26 8.72
N SER A 223 -20.66 -5.11 8.28
CA SER A 223 -21.74 -6.04 8.59
C SER A 223 -21.82 -7.20 7.61
N ASP A 224 -22.53 -8.27 7.98
CA ASP A 224 -22.73 -9.45 7.14
C ASP A 224 -23.29 -9.07 5.76
N PHE A 225 -22.80 -9.73 4.70
CA PHE A 225 -23.19 -9.43 3.31
C PHE A 225 -24.59 -9.97 2.91
N ASN A 226 -25.36 -10.51 3.86
CA ASN A 226 -26.72 -11.03 3.66
C ASN A 226 -27.79 -10.06 4.20
N ILE A 227 -27.66 -8.78 3.87
CA ILE A 227 -28.59 -7.75 4.35
C ILE A 227 -29.78 -7.66 3.41
N ALA A 228 -30.98 -7.67 3.97
CA ALA A 228 -32.18 -7.27 3.23
C ALA A 228 -32.18 -5.75 3.07
N VAL A 229 -31.77 -5.28 1.90
CA VAL A 229 -31.91 -3.88 1.48
C VAL A 229 -33.19 -3.79 0.65
N GLU A 230 -34.12 -2.93 1.05
CA GLU A 230 -35.39 -2.78 0.32
C GLU A 230 -35.11 -2.34 -1.11
N ASN A 231 -35.90 -2.86 -2.07
CA ASN A 231 -35.76 -2.58 -3.50
C ASN A 231 -34.43 -3.05 -4.14
N CYS A 232 -33.64 -3.87 -3.44
CA CYS A 232 -32.39 -4.42 -3.94
C CYS A 232 -32.36 -5.95 -3.79
N GLN A 233 -31.98 -6.64 -4.87
CA GLN A 233 -31.83 -8.09 -4.88
C GLN A 233 -30.35 -8.47 -4.94
N VAL A 234 -29.92 -9.37 -4.05
CA VAL A 234 -28.55 -9.90 -4.02
C VAL A 234 -28.28 -10.70 -5.30
N ASP A 235 -27.19 -10.40 -6.00
CA ASP A 235 -26.68 -11.28 -7.05
C ASP A 235 -26.01 -12.50 -6.40
N LYS A 236 -26.62 -13.68 -6.61
CA LYS A 236 -26.11 -14.96 -6.10
C LYS A 236 -25.02 -15.58 -7.01
N GLY A 237 -24.57 -14.84 -8.02
CA GLY A 237 -23.51 -15.26 -8.92
C GLY A 237 -22.21 -15.59 -8.19
N ALA A 238 -21.44 -16.52 -8.75
CA ALA A 238 -20.10 -16.81 -8.26
C ALA A 238 -19.15 -15.67 -8.64
N PHE A 239 -18.61 -14.97 -7.65
CA PHE A 239 -17.57 -13.96 -7.83
C PHE A 239 -16.18 -14.54 -7.49
N PRO A 240 -15.13 -14.20 -8.25
CA PRO A 240 -13.77 -14.64 -7.92
C PRO A 240 -13.30 -14.01 -6.61
N LEU A 241 -12.46 -14.70 -5.85
CA LEU A 241 -11.84 -14.12 -4.67
C LEU A 241 -10.75 -13.13 -5.09
N ILE A 242 -10.74 -11.94 -4.48
CA ILE A 242 -9.70 -10.94 -4.66
C ILE A 242 -9.10 -10.62 -3.30
N ASP A 243 -7.78 -10.81 -3.18
CA ASP A 243 -7.08 -10.48 -1.95
C ASP A 243 -7.34 -9.02 -1.56
N GLY A 244 -7.63 -8.83 -0.28
CA GLY A 244 -7.95 -7.53 0.30
C GLY A 244 -9.34 -6.97 0.01
N TYR A 245 -10.19 -7.67 -0.76
CA TYR A 245 -11.57 -7.22 -1.00
C TYR A 245 -12.59 -8.33 -0.76
N LYS A 246 -13.47 -8.12 0.22
CA LYS A 246 -14.75 -8.82 0.36
C LYS A 246 -15.82 -7.94 -0.29
N TYR A 247 -16.62 -8.51 -1.18
CA TYR A 247 -17.62 -7.71 -1.87
C TYR A 247 -18.86 -8.51 -2.24
N GLN A 248 -19.98 -7.80 -2.39
CA GLN A 248 -21.27 -8.36 -2.78
C GLN A 248 -21.99 -7.37 -3.70
N LEU A 249 -22.56 -7.88 -4.80
CA LEU A 249 -23.36 -7.12 -5.74
C LEU A 249 -24.85 -7.25 -5.41
N TYR A 250 -25.55 -6.13 -5.51
CA TYR A 250 -26.99 -5.99 -5.37
C TYR A 250 -27.55 -5.22 -6.57
N HIS A 251 -28.60 -5.74 -7.18
CA HIS A 251 -29.33 -5.05 -8.24
C HIS A 251 -30.52 -4.31 -7.65
N CYS A 252 -30.49 -2.99 -7.69
CA CYS A 252 -31.53 -2.14 -7.12
C CYS A 252 -32.46 -1.62 -8.22
N ASN A 253 -33.74 -1.99 -8.13
CA ASN A 253 -34.79 -1.56 -9.04
C ASN A 253 -35.96 -1.02 -8.22
N LEU A 254 -36.65 0.01 -8.71
CA LEU A 254 -37.94 0.39 -8.14
C LEU A 254 -38.88 -0.81 -8.25
N SER A 255 -39.23 -1.40 -7.11
CA SER A 255 -40.37 -2.31 -7.03
C SER A 255 -41.58 -1.47 -7.40
N GLY A 256 -42.18 -1.72 -8.57
CA GLY A 256 -43.47 -1.14 -8.89
C GLY A 256 -44.46 -1.50 -7.78
N GLY A 257 -45.12 -0.49 -7.23
CA GLY A 257 -46.39 -0.70 -6.54
C GLY A 257 -47.44 -1.18 -7.52
#